data_AF-X1AJE2-F1
#
_entry.id   AF-X1AJE2-F1
#
_cell.length_a   1.000
_cell.length_b   1.000
_cell.length_c   1.000
_cell.angle_alpha   90.00
_cell.angle_beta   90.00
_cell.angle_gamma   90.00
#
_symmetry.space_group_name_H-M   'P 1'
#
loop_
_entity.id
_entity.type
_entity.pdbx_description
1 polymer ?
#
loop_
_entity_poly.entity_id
_entity_poly.type
_entity_poly.pdbx_seq_one_letter_code
_entity_poly.pdbx_strand_id
1 'polypeptide(L)'
;PLSRAVRGATELLGIDPFYLACEGRAVVIATGKRAGDILEEIKKDSLGKKAEIIGHVEDRVGKPGELLLSTSSGGLRLLEPLTSELLPRIC
;
A
#
# COMPACT_ATOMS: atom_id res chain seq x y z
N PRO A 1 -4.13 4.11 -2.03
CA PRO A 1 -4.37 5.44 -2.63
C PRO A 1 -3.06 6.20 -2.94
N LEU A 2 -2.91 6.66 -4.19
CA LEU A 2 -1.73 7.38 -4.68
C LEU A 2 -2.16 8.70 -5.34
N SER A 3 -1.54 9.83 -4.98
CA SER A 3 -1.88 11.12 -5.59
C SER A 3 -1.30 11.23 -7.00
N ARG A 4 -1.92 12.06 -7.85
CA ARG A 4 -1.43 12.31 -9.22
C ARG A 4 -0.01 12.88 -9.23
N ALA A 5 0.30 13.80 -8.32
CA ALA A 5 1.63 14.39 -8.21
C ALA A 5 2.70 13.36 -7.84
N VAL A 6 2.42 12.49 -6.85
CA VAL A 6 3.37 11.43 -6.47
C VAL A 6 3.56 10.46 -7.63
N ARG A 7 2.48 10.03 -8.28
CA ARG A 7 2.55 9.15 -9.46
C ARG A 7 3.47 9.72 -10.54
N GLY A 8 3.24 10.98 -10.94
CA GLY A 8 4.05 11.63 -11.98
C GLY A 8 5.51 11.79 -11.58
N ALA A 9 5.79 12.15 -10.31
CA ALA A 9 7.16 12.25 -9.82
C ALA A 9 7.87 10.88 -9.81
N THR A 10 7.20 9.83 -9.34
CA THR A 10 7.77 8.48 -9.28
C THR A 10 8.02 7.88 -10.66
N GLU A 11 7.12 8.13 -11.62
CA GLU A 11 7.29 7.73 -13.02
C GLU A 11 8.50 8.42 -13.65
N LEU A 12 8.66 9.74 -13.43
CA LEU A 12 9.78 10.51 -13.95
C LEU A 12 11.13 10.06 -13.35
N LEU A 13 11.15 9.75 -12.05
CA LEU A 13 12.36 9.36 -11.32
C LEU A 13 12.69 7.86 -11.47
N GLY A 14 11.81 7.06 -12.07
CA GLY A 14 11.99 5.61 -12.17
C GLY A 14 11.93 4.89 -10.81
N ILE A 15 11.21 5.47 -9.84
CA ILE A 15 11.08 4.95 -8.48
C ILE A 15 9.74 4.25 -8.33
N ASP A 16 9.71 3.09 -7.68
CA ASP A 16 8.44 2.47 -7.30
C ASP A 16 7.86 3.15 -6.04
N PRO A 17 6.63 3.73 -6.10
CA PRO A 17 6.02 4.42 -4.97
C PRO A 17 5.80 3.54 -3.73
N PHE A 18 5.74 2.21 -3.87
CA PHE A 18 5.53 1.30 -2.74
C PHE A 18 6.73 1.24 -1.77
N TYR A 19 7.90 1.73 -2.20
CA TYR A 19 9.13 1.74 -1.40
C TYR A 19 9.49 3.12 -0.85
N LEU A 20 8.66 4.13 -1.08
CA LEU A 20 8.86 5.46 -0.51
C LEU A 20 8.37 5.54 0.94
N ALA A 21 9.19 6.15 1.80
CA ALA A 21 8.83 6.39 3.18
C ALA A 21 7.54 7.23 3.30
N CYS A 22 6.75 6.93 4.34
CA CYS A 22 5.51 7.63 4.64
C CYS A 22 5.49 8.05 6.12
N GLU A 23 5.56 9.34 6.42
CA GLU A 23 5.66 9.89 7.80
C GLU A 23 4.31 10.26 8.45
N GLY A 24 3.20 9.77 7.91
CA GLY A 24 1.86 10.13 8.39
C GLY A 24 0.79 9.14 7.93
N ARG A 25 1.17 7.88 7.76
CA ARG A 25 0.28 6.82 7.28
C ARG A 25 0.47 5.58 8.14
N ALA A 26 -0.60 4.80 8.26
CA ALA A 26 -0.59 3.52 8.94
C ALA A 26 -1.13 2.43 8.00
N VAL A 27 -0.61 1.21 8.16
CA VAL A 27 -1.20 -0.01 7.61
C VAL A 27 -1.92 -0.71 8.76
N VAL A 28 -3.18 -1.08 8.53
CA VAL A 28 -4.03 -1.72 9.54
C VAL A 28 -4.54 -3.05 9.00
N ILE A 29 -4.37 -4.11 9.78
CA ILE A 29 -4.93 -5.43 9.51
C ILE A 29 -6.14 -5.62 10.43
N ALA A 30 -7.28 -5.98 9.86
CA ALA A 30 -8.52 -6.16 10.59
C ALA A 30 -9.25 -7.43 10.13
N THR A 31 -10.19 -7.90 10.95
CA THR A 31 -11.09 -8.99 10.54
C THR A 31 -11.95 -8.53 9.37
N GLY A 32 -12.04 -9.34 8.32
CA GLY A 32 -12.75 -8.96 7.08
C GLY A 32 -14.19 -8.50 7.30
N LYS A 33 -14.90 -9.11 8.27
CA LYS A 33 -16.27 -8.74 8.64
C LYS A 33 -16.41 -7.34 9.22
N ARG A 34 -15.35 -6.77 9.80
CA ARG A 34 -15.35 -5.42 10.43
C ARG A 34 -14.57 -4.39 9.63
N ALA A 35 -13.92 -4.79 8.53
CA ALA A 35 -13.05 -3.90 7.76
C ALA A 35 -13.79 -2.65 7.25
N GLY A 36 -15.05 -2.82 6.80
CA GLY A 36 -15.90 -1.70 6.38
C GLY A 36 -16.20 -0.72 7.52
N ASP A 37 -16.71 -1.21 8.65
CA ASP A 37 -17.04 -0.36 9.81
C ASP A 37 -15.82 0.40 10.34
N ILE A 38 -14.67 -0.27 10.40
CA ILE A 38 -13.40 0.34 10.83
C ILE A 38 -12.97 1.42 9.83
N LEU A 39 -13.07 1.16 8.53
CA LEU A 39 -12.72 2.13 7.50
C LEU A 39 -13.61 3.38 7.59
N GLU A 40 -14.92 3.20 7.77
CA GLU A 40 -15.87 4.31 7.92
C GLU A 40 -15.53 5.16 9.15
N GLU A 41 -15.17 4.55 10.27
CA GLU A 41 -14.75 5.29 11.46
C GLU A 41 -13.46 6.09 11.22
N ILE A 42 -12.45 5.47 10.58
CA ILE A 42 -11.19 6.15 10.22
C ILE A 42 -11.46 7.34 9.30
N LYS A 43 -12.35 7.19 8.30
CA LYS A 43 -12.66 8.24 7.33
C LYS A 43 -13.33 9.48 7.93
N LYS A 44 -13.89 9.40 9.15
CA LYS A 44 -14.41 10.55 9.89
C LYS A 44 -13.30 11.50 10.35
N ASP A 45 -12.10 10.98 10.60
CA ASP A 45 -10.95 11.80 10.94
C ASP A 45 -10.40 12.51 9.70
N SER A 46 -9.97 13.77 9.88
CA SER A 46 -9.40 14.59 8.81
C SER A 46 -8.18 13.95 8.11
N LEU A 47 -7.35 13.21 8.86
CA LEU A 47 -6.18 12.49 8.37
C LEU A 47 -6.56 11.17 7.68
N GLY A 48 -7.67 10.57 8.09
CA GLY A 48 -8.17 9.28 7.59
C GLY A 48 -9.03 9.37 6.33
N LYS A 49 -9.38 10.56 5.84
CA LYS A 49 -10.28 10.76 4.68
C LYS A 49 -9.94 9.95 3.43
N LYS A 50 -8.67 9.65 3.22
CA LYS A 50 -8.17 8.89 2.05
C LYS A 50 -7.84 7.43 2.38
N ALA A 51 -8.14 6.94 3.59
CA ALA A 51 -7.96 5.54 3.92
C ALA A 51 -8.77 4.66 2.96
N GLU A 52 -8.27 3.49 2.63
CA GLU A 52 -8.95 2.54 1.75
C GLU A 52 -8.60 1.11 2.18
N ILE A 53 -9.50 0.17 1.93
CA ILE A 53 -9.16 -1.25 1.96
C ILE A 53 -8.34 -1.54 0.70
N ILE A 54 -7.10 -2.02 0.88
CA ILE A 54 -6.14 -2.22 -0.22
C ILE A 54 -5.86 -3.69 -0.55
N GLY A 55 -6.50 -4.63 0.14
CA GLY A 55 -6.33 -6.05 -0.09
C GLY A 55 -6.89 -6.90 1.05
N HIS A 56 -6.55 -8.18 1.01
CA HIS A 56 -6.94 -9.18 2.00
C HIS A 56 -5.81 -10.19 2.19
N VAL A 57 -5.86 -10.92 3.29
CA VAL A 57 -4.96 -12.04 3.57
C VAL A 57 -5.67 -13.33 3.18
N GLU A 58 -5.02 -14.16 2.37
CA GLU A 58 -5.50 -15.49 1.99
C GLU A 58 -4.33 -16.47 1.84
N ASP A 59 -4.64 -17.75 1.68
CA ASP A 59 -3.69 -18.86 1.58
C ASP A 59 -3.85 -19.67 0.27
N ARG A 60 -4.71 -19.22 -0.65
CA ARG A 60 -5.01 -19.92 -1.91
C ARG A 60 -4.00 -19.64 -3.03
N VAL A 61 -3.36 -18.47 -2.99
CA VAL A 61 -2.45 -17.97 -4.02
C VAL A 61 -1.19 -17.46 -3.35
N GLY A 62 -0.02 -17.84 -3.87
CA GLY A 62 1.28 -17.50 -3.29
C GLY A 62 1.69 -18.41 -2.13
N LYS A 63 2.67 -17.96 -1.36
CA LYS A 63 3.22 -18.64 -0.18
C LYS A 63 3.12 -17.75 1.07
N PRO A 64 3.15 -18.34 2.28
CA PRO A 64 3.19 -17.56 3.52
C PRO A 64 4.34 -16.54 3.52
N GLY A 65 4.01 -15.29 3.82
CA GLY A 65 4.98 -14.18 3.85
C GLY A 65 5.12 -13.41 2.52
N GLU A 66 4.46 -13.85 1.44
CA GLU A 66 4.44 -13.11 0.18
C GLU A 66 3.39 -11.99 0.19
N LEU A 67 3.71 -10.89 -0.50
CA LEU A 67 2.79 -9.80 -0.80
C LEU A 67 2.59 -9.71 -2.31
N LEU A 68 1.39 -10.07 -2.78
CA LEU A 68 1.05 -10.09 -4.20
C LEU A 68 0.20 -8.87 -4.56
N LEU A 69 0.65 -8.11 -5.56
CA LEU A 69 -0.05 -6.95 -6.10
C LEU A 69 -0.83 -7.36 -7.34
N SER A 70 -2.14 -7.07 -7.36
CA SER A 70 -2.93 -7.15 -8.59
C SER A 70 -2.57 -6.00 -9.53
N THR A 71 -2.16 -6.34 -10.75
CA THR A 71 -1.77 -5.36 -11.77
C THR A 71 -2.97 -4.96 -12.61
N SER A 72 -2.92 -3.76 -13.20
CA SER A 72 -3.95 -3.32 -14.15
C SER A 72 -4.03 -4.16 -15.42
N SER A 73 -2.98 -4.94 -15.73
CA SER A 73 -2.96 -5.91 -16.81
C SER A 73 -3.65 -7.24 -16.46
N GLY A 74 -4.14 -7.42 -15.23
CA GLY A 74 -4.84 -8.61 -14.78
C GLY A 74 -3.93 -9.73 -14.23
N GLY A 75 -2.64 -9.45 -14.05
CA GLY A 75 -1.68 -10.38 -13.45
C GLY A 75 -1.42 -10.10 -11.97
N LEU A 76 -0.55 -10.91 -11.39
CA LEU A 76 -0.01 -10.70 -10.04
C LEU A 76 1.48 -10.37 -10.13
N ARG A 77 1.91 -9.36 -9.38
CA ARG A 77 3.31 -9.00 -9.18
C ARG A 77 3.69 -9.26 -7.72
N LEU A 78 4.71 -10.08 -7.48
CA LEU A 78 5.30 -10.20 -6.15
C LEU A 78 5.97 -8.87 -5.77
N LEU A 79 5.59 -8.30 -4.63
CA LEU A 79 6.28 -7.15 -4.05
C LEU A 79 7.29 -7.67 -3.03
N GLU A 80 8.56 -7.64 -3.41
CA GLU A 80 9.64 -8.15 -2.59
C GLU A 80 10.04 -7.13 -1.50
N PRO A 81 10.50 -7.58 -0.33
CA PRO A 81 11.13 -6.70 0.64
C PRO A 81 12.36 -6.01 0.01
N LEU A 82 12.59 -4.74 0.36
CA LEU A 82 13.81 -4.04 -0.05
C LEU A 82 15.04 -4.73 0.53
N THR A 83 16.06 -4.91 -0.31
CA THR A 83 17.38 -5.40 0.10
C THR A 83 18.33 -4.28 0.51
N SER A 84 18.03 -3.04 0.11
CA SER A 84 18.77 -1.83 0.46
C SER A 84 17.85 -0.61 0.54
N GLU A 85 18.30 0.44 1.21
CA GLU A 85 17.60 1.72 1.23
C GLU A 85 17.62 2.38 -0.16
N LEU A 86 16.49 2.94 -0.58
CA LEU A 86 16.32 3.49 -1.94
C LEU A 86 16.85 4.92 -2.06
N LEU A 87 16.59 5.77 -1.07
CA LEU A 87 16.96 7.18 -1.07
C LEU A 87 17.70 7.50 0.23
N PRO A 88 18.95 7.99 0.14
CA PRO A 88 19.71 8.32 1.34
C PRO A 88 19.05 9.49 2.07
N ARG A 89 18.99 9.41 3.41
CA ARG A 89 18.52 10.52 4.28
C ARG A 89 17.05 10.89 4.01
N ILE A 90 16.21 9.91 3.67
CA ILE A 90 14.80 10.15 3.39
C ILE A 90 13.99 10.48 4.66
N CYS A 91 14.47 10.04 5.82
CA CYS A 91 13.94 10.33 7.15
C CYS A 91 15.09 10.46 8.17
#